data_AF-A0A3C1A272-F1
#
_entry.id   AF-A0A3C1A272-F1
#
_cell.length_a   1.000
_cell.length_b   1.000
_cell.length_c   1.000
_cell.angle_alpha   90.00
_cell.angle_beta   90.00
_cell.angle_gamma   90.00
#
_symmetry.space_group_name_H-M   'P 1'
#
loop_
_entity.id
_entity.type
_entity.pdbx_description
1 polymer ?
#
loop_
_entity_poly.entity_id
_entity_poly.type
_entity_poly.pdbx_seq_one_letter_code
_entity_poly.pdbx_strand_id
1 'polypeptide(L)'
;EVLARTGWDYLGKLSDAFRPIYMHGRTRYGYFSWHKTGRAIDLRLELLDAQGEQQLELVREDVGSETYWRMYIRCFKQDGSQGEPLKVAPWRYWWHIDPNLDPEGYEQGGRPKPIPEGYYMDFTELAKRFGWERIAAYTTEDYHWHQHTLRTEYWHYQYMEGLRWYEAMLEIYPEEMLREYFTWEKAQELGFPDDLPRRKGIPGP
;
A
#
# COMPACT_ATOMS: atom_id res chain seq x y z
N GLU A 1 -4.20 1.22 19.57
CA GLU A 1 -3.72 2.57 19.22
C GLU A 1 -4.61 3.31 18.21
N VAL A 2 -4.86 2.77 17.01
CA VAL A 2 -5.73 3.42 16.00
C VAL A 2 -7.10 3.79 16.58
N LEU A 3 -7.85 2.82 17.12
CA LEU A 3 -9.15 3.06 17.74
C LEU A 3 -9.12 4.16 18.81
N ALA A 4 -8.10 4.18 19.66
CA ALA A 4 -7.98 5.18 20.72
C ALA A 4 -7.75 6.60 20.15
N ARG A 5 -6.93 6.72 19.10
CA ARG A 5 -6.58 8.00 18.47
C ARG A 5 -7.63 8.51 17.50
N THR A 6 -8.38 7.64 16.84
CA THR A 6 -9.32 8.05 15.79
C THR A 6 -10.78 7.87 16.18
N GLY A 7 -11.08 7.06 17.19
CA GLY A 7 -12.45 6.59 17.46
C GLY A 7 -12.95 5.52 16.49
N TRP A 8 -12.13 5.08 15.53
CA TRP A 8 -12.50 4.07 14.52
C TRP A 8 -11.75 2.76 14.72
N ASP A 9 -12.47 1.65 14.70
CA ASP A 9 -11.86 0.31 14.63
C ASP A 9 -11.46 -0.05 13.19
N TYR A 10 -10.59 0.75 12.59
CA TYR A 10 -10.20 0.60 11.18
C TYR A 10 -9.37 -0.68 10.92
N LEU A 11 -8.62 -1.14 11.92
CA LEU A 11 -7.81 -2.37 11.82
C LEU A 11 -8.58 -3.63 12.26
N GLY A 12 -9.80 -3.51 12.79
CA GLY A 12 -10.62 -4.65 13.20
C GLY A 12 -11.02 -5.56 12.03
N LYS A 13 -10.95 -5.06 10.80
CA LYS A 13 -11.14 -5.85 9.58
C LYS A 13 -10.15 -5.46 8.50
N LEU A 14 -9.36 -6.43 8.04
CA LEU A 14 -8.44 -6.29 6.92
C LEU A 14 -9.09 -6.75 5.61
N SER A 15 -8.60 -6.22 4.49
CA SER A 15 -8.95 -6.72 3.15
C SER A 15 -8.18 -8.00 2.81
N ASP A 16 -6.91 -8.08 3.21
CA ASP A 16 -6.04 -9.25 3.01
C ASP A 16 -4.90 -9.25 4.05
N ALA A 17 -4.30 -10.41 4.28
CA ALA A 17 -3.15 -10.57 5.19
C ALA A 17 -2.21 -11.69 4.72
N PHE A 18 -2.69 -12.94 4.64
CA PHE A 18 -1.87 -14.09 4.28
C PHE A 18 -2.28 -14.70 2.95
N ARG A 19 -1.30 -14.94 2.08
CA ARG A 19 -1.48 -15.64 0.81
C ARG A 19 -0.63 -16.91 0.81
N PRO A 20 -1.19 -18.09 0.51
CA PRO A 20 -0.41 -19.33 0.40
C PRO A 20 0.71 -19.23 -0.63
N ILE A 21 1.78 -20.02 -0.45
CA ILE A 21 2.95 -20.05 -1.32
C ILE A 21 2.61 -20.27 -2.81
N TYR A 22 1.66 -21.17 -3.09
CA TYR A 22 1.21 -21.53 -4.44
C TYR A 22 0.24 -20.51 -5.04
N MET A 23 -0.18 -19.48 -4.30
CA MET A 23 -1.09 -18.46 -4.81
C MET A 23 -0.34 -17.55 -5.79
N HIS A 24 -0.70 -17.67 -7.06
CA HIS A 24 -0.23 -16.77 -8.11
C HIS A 24 -1.25 -15.65 -8.29
N GLY A 25 -0.77 -14.40 -8.26
CA GLY A 25 -1.61 -13.25 -8.60
C GLY A 25 -1.99 -13.28 -10.08
N ARG A 26 -2.99 -12.48 -10.47
CA ARG A 26 -3.31 -12.25 -11.89
C ARG A 26 -2.17 -11.58 -12.65
N THR A 27 -1.24 -10.97 -11.94
CA THR A 27 -0.04 -10.30 -12.45
C THR A 27 1.21 -10.91 -11.84
N ARG A 28 2.36 -10.72 -12.51
CA ARG A 28 3.67 -11.15 -11.98
C ARG A 28 3.94 -10.61 -10.57
N TYR A 29 3.45 -9.42 -10.24
CA TYR A 29 3.69 -8.74 -8.97
C TYR A 29 3.22 -9.51 -7.73
N GLY A 30 2.28 -10.45 -7.88
CA GLY A 30 1.89 -11.34 -6.79
C GLY A 30 2.96 -12.35 -6.39
N TYR A 31 3.96 -12.63 -7.25
CA TYR A 31 4.94 -13.69 -7.07
C TYR A 31 5.80 -13.49 -5.81
N PHE A 32 6.49 -12.36 -5.69
CA PHE A 32 7.28 -11.97 -4.50
C PHE A 32 6.50 -11.11 -3.49
N SER A 33 5.19 -11.37 -3.36
CA SER A 33 4.34 -10.64 -2.43
C SER A 33 4.71 -10.97 -0.97
N TRP A 34 4.76 -9.94 -0.12
CA TRP A 34 5.00 -10.10 1.31
C TRP A 34 3.81 -10.72 2.06
N HIS A 35 2.63 -10.82 1.47
CA HIS A 35 1.55 -11.62 2.06
C HIS A 35 1.91 -13.11 2.18
N LYS A 36 2.84 -13.59 1.33
CA LYS A 36 3.32 -14.96 1.40
C LYS A 36 4.18 -15.23 2.62
N THR A 37 4.83 -14.21 3.18
CA THR A 37 5.66 -14.33 4.39
C THR A 37 4.83 -14.17 5.68
N GLY A 38 3.53 -13.88 5.58
CA GLY A 38 2.69 -13.52 6.73
C GLY A 38 2.98 -12.14 7.32
N ARG A 39 3.79 -11.32 6.63
CA ARG A 39 4.27 -10.01 7.13
C ARG A 39 3.74 -8.84 6.28
N ALA A 40 2.57 -8.99 5.67
CA ALA A 40 1.89 -7.89 4.99
C ALA A 40 0.39 -7.88 5.29
N ILE A 41 -0.20 -6.70 5.23
CA ILE A 41 -1.64 -6.50 5.35
C ILE A 41 -2.14 -5.55 4.27
N ASP A 42 -3.34 -5.82 3.78
CA ASP A 42 -4.10 -4.89 2.95
C ASP A 42 -5.24 -4.32 3.80
N LEU A 43 -5.25 -3.00 3.95
CA LEU A 43 -6.30 -2.28 4.66
C LEU A 43 -7.58 -2.18 3.81
N ARG A 44 -8.69 -1.81 4.44
CA ARG A 44 -9.93 -1.49 3.72
C ARG A 44 -9.73 -0.20 2.93
N LEU A 45 -10.13 -0.20 1.65
CA LEU A 45 -10.05 0.99 0.79
C LEU A 45 -11.00 2.11 1.24
N GLU A 46 -11.96 1.78 2.11
CA GLU A 46 -12.97 2.70 2.60
C GLU A 46 -13.12 2.56 4.11
N LEU A 47 -13.34 3.69 4.75
CA LEU A 47 -13.86 3.81 6.10
C LEU A 47 -15.01 4.81 6.02
N LEU A 48 -16.25 4.32 6.00
CA LEU A 48 -17.42 5.16 5.88
C LEU A 48 -18.02 5.43 7.26
N ASP A 49 -18.48 6.66 7.49
CA ASP A 49 -19.28 6.97 8.67
C ASP A 49 -20.75 6.52 8.52
N ALA A 50 -21.58 6.87 9.51
CA ALA A 50 -22.99 6.50 9.52
C ALA A 50 -23.81 7.16 8.40
N GLN A 51 -23.28 8.21 7.77
CA GLN A 51 -23.89 8.93 6.65
C GLN A 51 -23.37 8.41 5.30
N GLY A 52 -22.38 7.51 5.31
CA GLY A 52 -21.74 6.98 4.11
C GLY A 52 -20.59 7.84 3.61
N GLU A 53 -20.12 8.82 4.38
CA GLU A 53 -19.02 9.70 3.98
C GLU A 53 -17.67 9.04 4.25
N GLN A 54 -16.75 9.18 3.30
CA GLN A 54 -15.38 8.65 3.41
C GLN A 54 -14.59 9.39 4.48
N GLN A 55 -13.97 8.63 5.38
CA GLN A 55 -13.15 9.14 6.48
C GLN A 55 -11.64 9.01 6.22
N LEU A 56 -11.23 8.40 5.10
CA LEU A 56 -9.85 8.33 4.67
C LEU A 56 -9.49 9.48 3.74
N GLU A 57 -8.34 10.11 3.99
CA GLU A 57 -7.71 11.07 3.09
C GLU A 57 -6.31 10.57 2.71
N LEU A 58 -5.95 10.73 1.44
CA LEU A 58 -4.69 10.26 0.89
C LEU A 58 -3.88 11.44 0.36
N VAL A 59 -2.65 11.59 0.83
CA VAL A 59 -1.71 12.62 0.36
C VAL A 59 -0.62 11.95 -0.45
N ARG A 60 -0.31 12.50 -1.63
CA ARG A 60 0.79 12.04 -2.46
C ARG A 60 2.13 12.49 -1.86
N GLU A 61 3.08 11.57 -1.76
CA GLU A 61 4.47 11.87 -1.39
C GLU A 61 5.41 11.21 -2.41
N ASP A 62 6.11 12.02 -3.20
CA ASP A 62 7.13 11.51 -4.13
C ASP A 62 8.50 11.49 -3.44
N VAL A 63 9.17 10.34 -3.45
CA VAL A 63 10.49 10.12 -2.85
C VAL A 63 11.42 9.53 -3.92
N GLY A 64 12.35 10.35 -4.42
CA GLY A 64 13.14 9.97 -5.59
C GLY A 64 12.25 9.83 -6.83
N SER A 65 12.32 8.68 -7.51
CA SER A 65 11.47 8.34 -8.66
C SER A 65 10.16 7.64 -8.27
N GLU A 66 9.96 7.36 -6.98
CA GLU A 66 8.84 6.55 -6.49
C GLU A 66 7.73 7.43 -5.92
N THR A 67 6.49 7.07 -6.22
CA THR A 67 5.30 7.71 -5.64
C THR A 67 4.76 6.88 -4.49
N TYR A 68 4.58 7.51 -3.34
CA TYR A 68 3.94 6.92 -2.16
C TYR A 68 2.67 7.65 -1.78
N TRP A 69 1.83 7.00 -0.99
CA TRP A 69 0.62 7.58 -0.44
C TRP A 69 0.68 7.60 1.08
N ARG A 70 0.40 8.76 1.65
CA ARG A 70 0.24 8.94 3.09
C ARG A 70 -1.23 8.92 3.41
N MET A 71 -1.63 8.03 4.32
CA MET A 71 -3.02 7.86 4.72
C MET A 71 -3.31 8.59 6.01
N TYR A 72 -4.40 9.36 5.99
CA TYR A 72 -4.95 10.05 7.12
C TYR A 72 -6.35 9.54 7.41
N ILE A 73 -6.68 9.38 8.68
CA ILE A 73 -8.01 8.99 9.14
C ILE A 73 -8.63 10.20 9.83
N ARG A 74 -9.79 10.66 9.35
CA ARG A 74 -10.59 11.68 10.02
C ARG A 74 -11.01 11.17 11.39
N CYS A 75 -10.67 11.92 12.43
CA CYS A 75 -10.99 11.53 13.80
C CYS A 75 -12.50 11.63 14.06
N PHE A 76 -13.04 10.73 14.87
CA PHE A 76 -14.45 10.79 15.27
C PHE A 76 -14.75 12.07 16.06
N LYS A 77 -13.84 12.46 16.97
CA LYS A 77 -13.91 13.78 17.62
C LYS A 77 -13.20 14.83 16.76
N GLN A 78 -13.92 15.90 16.45
CA GLN A 78 -13.44 17.04 15.67
C GLN A 78 -13.19 18.27 16.55
N ASP A 79 -12.79 18.05 17.80
CA ASP A 79 -12.49 19.08 18.81
C ASP A 79 -11.00 19.33 19.02
N GLY A 80 -10.14 18.65 18.24
CA GLY A 80 -8.68 18.74 18.35
C GLY A 80 -8.03 17.83 19.40
N SER A 81 -8.80 17.02 20.12
CA SER A 81 -8.24 16.12 21.15
C SER A 81 -7.53 14.88 20.61
N GLN A 82 -7.72 14.54 19.32
CA GLN A 82 -7.37 13.24 18.74
C GLN A 82 -6.46 13.32 17.50
N GLY A 83 -6.44 14.47 16.82
CA GLY A 83 -5.71 14.66 15.57
C GLY A 83 -5.41 16.13 15.32
N GLU A 84 -4.88 16.41 14.14
CA GLU A 84 -4.47 17.75 13.72
C GLU A 84 -5.13 18.09 12.38
N PRO A 85 -5.32 19.38 12.05
CA PRO A 85 -5.69 19.78 10.71
C PRO A 85 -4.65 19.33 9.67
N LEU A 86 -5.13 18.94 8.50
CA LEU A 86 -4.25 18.60 7.38
C LEU A 86 -3.49 19.85 6.92
N LYS A 87 -2.20 19.67 6.64
CA LYS A 87 -1.30 20.75 6.18
C LYS A 87 -0.94 20.63 4.71
N VAL A 88 -1.28 19.49 4.10
CA VAL A 88 -1.02 19.17 2.69
C VAL A 88 -2.34 18.77 2.05
N ALA A 89 -2.56 19.26 0.84
CA ALA A 89 -3.74 18.93 0.04
C ALA A 89 -3.80 17.41 -0.21
N PRO A 90 -4.92 16.74 0.15
CA PRO A 90 -5.15 15.38 -0.28
C PRO A 90 -5.26 15.27 -1.81
N TRP A 91 -5.12 14.07 -2.33
CA TRP A 91 -5.20 13.79 -3.75
C TRP A 91 -6.61 13.36 -4.15
N ARG A 92 -7.16 14.02 -5.16
CA ARG A 92 -8.34 13.54 -5.90
C ARG A 92 -7.85 12.74 -7.09
N TYR A 93 -8.08 11.44 -7.06
CA TYR A 93 -7.68 10.53 -8.13
C TYR A 93 -8.47 10.72 -9.42
N TRP A 94 -7.88 10.28 -10.54
CA TRP A 94 -8.44 10.37 -11.88
C TRP A 94 -9.85 9.77 -12.02
N TRP A 95 -10.18 8.71 -11.29
CA TRP A 95 -11.52 8.10 -11.33
C TRP A 95 -12.61 8.95 -10.67
N HIS A 96 -12.26 10.09 -10.09
CA HIS A 96 -13.17 11.13 -9.60
C HIS A 96 -13.09 12.42 -10.45
N ILE A 97 -12.45 12.36 -11.62
CA ILE A 97 -12.29 13.50 -12.53
C ILE A 97 -13.03 13.20 -13.83
N ASP A 98 -13.84 14.15 -14.29
CA ASP A 98 -14.40 14.11 -15.64
C ASP A 98 -13.32 14.55 -16.65
N PRO A 99 -12.85 13.66 -17.55
CA PRO A 99 -11.77 13.99 -18.49
C PRO A 99 -12.15 15.09 -19.49
N ASN A 100 -13.43 15.37 -19.71
CA ASN A 100 -13.84 16.47 -20.59
C ASN A 100 -13.72 17.85 -19.90
N LEU A 101 -13.82 17.87 -18.57
CA LEU A 101 -13.76 19.09 -17.77
C LEU A 101 -12.33 19.38 -17.28
N ASP A 102 -11.55 18.33 -17.00
CA ASP A 102 -10.18 18.44 -16.49
C ASP A 102 -9.27 17.34 -17.12
N PRO A 103 -8.92 17.48 -18.41
CA PRO A 103 -8.12 16.49 -19.13
C PRO A 103 -6.71 16.33 -18.54
N GLU A 104 -6.04 17.44 -18.20
CA GLU A 104 -4.69 17.39 -17.63
C GLU A 104 -4.68 16.69 -16.25
N GLY A 105 -5.70 16.90 -15.42
CA GLY A 105 -5.81 16.21 -14.13
C GLY A 105 -6.04 14.72 -14.29
N TYR A 106 -6.84 14.33 -15.28
CA TYR A 106 -7.04 12.93 -15.63
C TYR A 106 -5.74 12.27 -16.10
N GLU A 107 -4.99 12.90 -17.01
CA GLU A 107 -3.71 12.39 -17.54
C GLU A 107 -2.62 12.22 -16.46
N GLN A 108 -2.62 13.10 -15.46
CA GLN A 108 -1.69 13.04 -14.31
C GLN A 108 -2.12 12.05 -13.21
N GLY A 109 -3.16 11.24 -13.44
CA GLY A 109 -3.68 10.29 -12.45
C GLY A 109 -4.47 10.94 -11.31
N GLY A 110 -4.72 12.24 -11.39
CA GLY A 110 -5.45 13.04 -10.42
C GLY A 110 -4.86 14.43 -10.23
N ARG A 111 -5.37 15.14 -9.22
CA ARG A 111 -4.82 16.43 -8.77
C ARG A 111 -5.01 16.59 -7.27
N PRO A 112 -4.25 17.50 -6.61
CA PRO A 112 -4.58 17.93 -5.27
C PRO A 112 -6.01 18.50 -5.20
N LYS A 113 -6.77 18.15 -4.16
CA LYS A 113 -8.08 18.75 -3.84
C LYS A 113 -7.94 19.76 -2.69
N PRO A 114 -8.91 20.67 -2.49
CA PRO A 114 -8.90 21.57 -1.34
C PRO A 114 -8.68 20.82 -0.03
N ILE A 115 -7.90 21.40 0.87
CA ILE A 115 -7.67 20.83 2.19
C ILE A 115 -9.00 20.84 2.95
N PRO A 116 -9.55 19.67 3.32
CA PRO A 116 -10.79 19.62 4.08
C PRO A 116 -10.56 20.13 5.50
N GLU A 117 -11.54 20.85 6.04
CA GLU A 117 -11.53 21.22 7.45
C GLU A 117 -11.71 20.00 8.34
N GLY A 118 -11.08 20.00 9.50
CA GLY A 118 -11.25 18.95 10.51
C GLY A 118 -9.94 18.50 11.11
N TYR A 119 -10.01 17.43 11.89
CA TYR A 119 -8.89 16.83 12.61
C TYR A 119 -8.65 15.41 12.15
N TYR A 120 -7.40 15.12 11.81
CA TYR A 120 -6.98 13.89 11.18
C TYR A 120 -5.80 13.27 11.92
N MET A 121 -5.78 11.95 11.96
CA MET A 121 -4.67 11.16 12.47
C MET A 121 -3.86 10.62 11.30
N ASP A 122 -2.55 10.80 11.36
CA ASP A 122 -1.61 10.28 10.36
C ASP A 122 -1.38 8.78 10.57
N PHE A 123 -2.13 7.96 9.83
CA PHE A 123 -2.06 6.52 9.95
C PHE A 123 -0.71 5.97 9.50
N THR A 124 -0.14 6.51 8.41
CA THR A 124 1.15 6.06 7.89
C THR A 124 2.28 6.29 8.90
N GLU A 125 2.32 7.45 9.54
CA GLU A 125 3.27 7.74 10.62
C GLU A 125 3.05 6.82 11.82
N LEU A 126 1.80 6.58 12.21
CA LEU A 126 1.49 5.68 13.31
C LEU A 126 1.95 4.25 13.00
N ALA A 127 1.63 3.73 11.82
CA ALA A 127 2.04 2.40 11.36
C ALA A 127 3.57 2.25 11.42
N LYS A 128 4.30 3.25 10.93
CA LYS A 128 5.78 3.27 10.96
C LYS A 128 6.35 3.18 12.37
N ARG A 129 5.73 3.81 13.37
CA ARG A 129 6.16 3.71 14.78
C ARG A 129 6.05 2.29 15.34
N PHE A 130 5.18 1.48 14.76
CA PHE A 130 5.03 0.05 15.07
C PHE A 130 5.78 -0.84 14.07
N GLY A 131 6.68 -0.28 13.24
CA GLY A 131 7.51 -1.02 12.29
C GLY A 131 6.82 -1.42 10.99
N TRP A 132 5.59 -0.95 10.74
CA TRP A 132 4.88 -1.19 9.50
C TRP A 132 5.21 -0.11 8.47
N GLU A 133 5.63 -0.53 7.29
CA GLU A 133 6.01 0.36 6.19
C GLU A 133 5.04 0.21 5.01
N ARG A 134 4.63 1.33 4.44
CA ARG A 134 3.91 1.35 3.16
C ARG A 134 4.85 1.00 2.01
N ILE A 135 4.29 0.63 0.85
CA ILE A 135 5.05 0.49 -0.39
C ILE A 135 4.79 1.65 -1.37
N ALA A 136 5.64 1.73 -2.40
CA ALA A 136 5.41 2.62 -3.52
C ALA A 136 4.23 2.13 -4.38
N ALA A 137 3.52 3.07 -4.99
CA ALA A 137 2.59 2.80 -6.06
C ALA A 137 3.34 2.26 -7.28
N TYR A 138 2.67 1.46 -8.11
CA TYR A 138 3.29 0.97 -9.34
C TYR A 138 3.31 2.05 -10.43
N THR A 139 4.48 2.20 -11.04
CA THR A 139 4.79 3.22 -12.07
C THR A 139 5.39 2.62 -13.34
N THR A 140 5.25 1.30 -13.57
CA THR A 140 5.74 0.69 -14.82
C THR A 140 4.81 1.00 -15.98
N GLU A 141 5.34 0.96 -17.21
CA GLU A 141 4.61 1.29 -18.44
C GLU A 141 3.29 0.50 -18.60
N ASP A 142 3.33 -0.80 -18.31
CA ASP A 142 2.19 -1.72 -18.37
C ASP A 142 1.35 -1.76 -17.07
N TYR A 143 1.87 -1.18 -15.99
CA TYR A 143 1.31 -1.27 -14.64
C TYR A 143 1.46 0.05 -13.88
N HIS A 144 0.77 1.09 -14.35
CA HIS A 144 0.79 2.45 -13.78
C HIS A 144 -0.45 2.83 -12.97
N TRP A 145 -0.28 3.50 -11.83
CA TRP A 145 -1.36 3.96 -10.94
C TRP A 145 -2.30 5.03 -11.52
N HIS A 146 -1.84 5.76 -12.55
CA HIS A 146 -2.69 6.69 -13.32
C HIS A 146 -3.85 6.01 -14.06
N GLN A 147 -3.80 4.68 -14.23
CA GLN A 147 -4.74 3.96 -15.08
C GLN A 147 -5.54 2.90 -14.33
N HIS A 148 -5.14 2.55 -13.10
CA HIS A 148 -5.80 1.50 -12.34
C HIS A 148 -5.69 1.74 -10.84
N THR A 149 -6.83 1.74 -10.15
CA THR A 149 -6.94 2.02 -8.71
C THR A 149 -6.06 1.10 -7.88
N LEU A 150 -6.08 -0.21 -8.17
CA LEU A 150 -5.29 -1.23 -7.46
C LEU A 150 -3.76 -1.03 -7.55
N ARG A 151 -3.27 -0.15 -8.43
CA ARG A 151 -1.83 0.12 -8.56
C ARG A 151 -1.34 1.24 -7.65
N THR A 152 -2.25 1.90 -6.93
CA THR A 152 -1.89 2.94 -5.96
C THR A 152 -1.30 2.37 -4.68
N GLU A 153 -1.65 1.14 -4.29
CA GLU A 153 -1.06 0.40 -3.16
C GLU A 153 -1.09 1.14 -1.80
N TYR A 154 -1.91 2.19 -1.65
CA TYR A 154 -1.94 3.00 -0.42
C TYR A 154 -2.42 2.21 0.81
N TRP A 155 -3.10 1.08 0.60
CA TRP A 155 -3.62 0.20 1.65
C TRP A 155 -2.61 -0.86 2.08
N HIS A 156 -1.51 -1.06 1.35
CA HIS A 156 -0.60 -2.17 1.56
C HIS A 156 0.54 -1.78 2.50
N TYR A 157 0.65 -2.49 3.62
CA TYR A 157 1.70 -2.28 4.63
C TYR A 157 2.44 -3.59 4.91
N GLN A 158 3.75 -3.48 5.14
CA GLN A 158 4.67 -4.60 5.35
C GLN A 158 5.43 -4.44 6.67
N TYR A 159 5.63 -5.55 7.38
CA TYR A 159 6.39 -5.63 8.62
C TYR A 159 7.68 -6.44 8.39
N MET A 160 8.67 -5.79 7.78
CA MET A 160 9.85 -6.47 7.24
C MET A 160 10.88 -6.88 8.29
N GLU A 161 10.99 -6.14 9.41
CA GLU A 161 11.97 -6.38 10.48
C GLU A 161 13.43 -6.51 9.98
N GLY A 162 13.78 -5.81 8.90
CA GLY A 162 15.12 -5.87 8.30
C GLY A 162 15.42 -7.18 7.55
N LEU A 163 14.47 -8.10 7.42
CA LEU A 163 14.63 -9.33 6.65
C LEU A 163 14.49 -9.05 5.16
N ARG A 164 15.27 -9.75 4.33
CA ARG A 164 14.93 -9.93 2.91
C ARG A 164 13.75 -10.88 2.80
N TRP A 165 13.07 -10.80 1.66
CA TRP A 165 11.86 -11.60 1.42
C TRP A 165 12.09 -13.11 1.59
N TYR A 166 13.20 -13.67 1.09
CA TYR A 166 13.50 -15.10 1.23
C TYR A 166 13.78 -15.50 2.69
N GLU A 167 14.46 -14.65 3.45
CA GLU A 167 14.72 -14.86 4.89
C GLU A 167 13.40 -14.90 5.66
N ALA A 168 12.48 -13.99 5.36
CA ALA A 168 11.14 -13.98 5.94
C ALA A 168 10.30 -15.21 5.53
N MET A 169 10.47 -15.73 4.31
CA MET A 169 9.79 -16.97 3.89
C MET A 169 10.30 -18.20 4.64
N LEU A 170 11.61 -18.26 4.94
CA LEU A 170 12.23 -19.38 5.68
C LEU A 170 11.73 -19.52 7.12
N GLU A 171 11.13 -18.47 7.69
CA GLU A 171 10.53 -18.54 9.02
C GLU A 171 9.26 -19.40 9.05
N ILE A 172 8.58 -19.57 7.91
CA ILE A 172 7.27 -20.23 7.85
C ILE A 172 7.18 -21.34 6.79
N TYR A 173 8.19 -21.51 5.95
CA TYR A 173 8.27 -22.59 4.96
C TYR A 173 9.63 -23.29 5.00
N PRO A 174 9.67 -24.62 4.77
CA PRO A 174 10.92 -25.34 4.55
C PRO A 174 11.68 -24.80 3.33
N GLU A 175 13.01 -24.76 3.39
CA GLU A 175 13.86 -24.25 2.31
C GLU A 175 13.66 -25.03 1.01
N GLU A 176 13.46 -26.35 1.09
CA GLU A 176 13.26 -27.24 -0.06
C GLU A 176 12.02 -26.80 -0.85
N MET A 177 10.96 -26.40 -0.16
CA MET A 177 9.75 -25.87 -0.80
C MET A 177 10.04 -24.51 -1.45
N LEU A 178 10.80 -23.63 -0.80
CA LEU A 178 11.14 -22.34 -1.40
C LEU A 178 12.00 -22.50 -2.66
N ARG A 179 12.91 -23.48 -2.69
CA ARG A 179 13.73 -23.81 -3.86
C ARG A 179 12.91 -24.37 -5.03
N GLU A 180 11.78 -24.99 -4.76
CA GLU A 180 10.85 -25.44 -5.81
C GLU A 180 10.05 -24.26 -6.40
N TYR A 181 9.54 -23.37 -5.54
CA TYR A 181 8.61 -22.32 -5.98
C TYR A 181 9.28 -21.03 -6.44
N PHE A 182 10.45 -20.67 -5.89
CA PHE A 182 11.10 -19.39 -6.08
C PHE A 182 12.53 -19.53 -6.57
N THR A 183 12.67 -19.62 -7.89
CA THR A 183 13.97 -19.75 -8.56
C THR A 183 14.30 -18.51 -9.38
N TRP A 184 15.57 -18.39 -9.76
CA TRP A 184 16.05 -17.34 -10.65
C TRP A 184 15.45 -17.49 -12.05
N GLU A 185 15.41 -18.71 -12.55
CA GLU A 185 14.82 -19.06 -13.85
C GLU A 185 13.35 -18.64 -13.88
N LYS A 186 12.60 -18.94 -12.82
CA LYS A 186 11.18 -18.59 -12.75
C LYS A 186 10.96 -17.09 -12.68
N ALA A 187 11.82 -16.36 -11.98
CA ALA A 187 11.76 -14.91 -11.95
C ALA A 187 12.02 -14.29 -13.33
N GLN A 188 12.97 -14.84 -14.09
CA GLN A 188 13.27 -14.43 -15.46
C GLN A 188 12.12 -14.76 -16.42
N GLU A 189 11.52 -15.95 -16.33
CA GLU A 189 10.32 -16.32 -17.10
C GLU A 189 9.16 -15.35 -16.87
N LEU A 190 9.03 -14.82 -15.65
CA LEU A 190 8.01 -13.84 -15.28
C LEU A 190 8.36 -12.39 -15.70
N GLY A 191 9.52 -12.18 -16.31
CA GLY A 191 9.98 -10.88 -16.80
C GLY A 191 10.42 -9.92 -15.69
N PHE A 192 10.87 -10.43 -14.54
CA PHE A 192 11.47 -9.58 -13.53
C PHE A 192 12.90 -9.16 -13.92
N PRO A 193 13.37 -7.99 -13.46
CA PRO A 193 14.78 -7.61 -13.60
C PRO A 193 15.71 -8.64 -12.97
N ASP A 194 16.87 -8.90 -13.60
CA ASP A 194 17.85 -9.91 -13.15
C ASP A 194 18.37 -9.68 -11.73
N ASP A 195 18.34 -8.44 -11.24
CA ASP A 195 18.80 -8.10 -9.90
C ASP A 195 17.72 -8.32 -8.81
N LEU A 196 16.45 -8.50 -9.20
CA LEU A 196 15.34 -8.64 -8.25
C LEU A 196 15.45 -9.90 -7.38
N PRO A 197 15.73 -11.11 -7.92
CA PRO A 197 15.93 -12.30 -7.09
C PRO A 197 17.05 -12.11 -6.06
N ARG A 198 18.15 -11.44 -6.45
CA ARG A 198 19.24 -11.09 -5.55
C ARG A 198 18.77 -10.19 -4.41
N ARG A 199 18.02 -9.12 -4.72
CA ARG A 199 17.44 -8.20 -3.72
C ARG A 199 16.47 -8.91 -2.78
N LYS A 200 15.71 -9.88 -3.30
CA LYS A 200 14.80 -10.73 -2.53
C LYS A 200 15.52 -11.79 -1.68
N GLY A 201 16.82 -11.99 -1.90
CA GLY A 201 17.64 -12.95 -1.16
C GLY A 201 17.51 -14.39 -1.63
N ILE A 202 17.01 -14.62 -2.84
CA ILE A 202 16.93 -15.96 -3.43
C ILE A 202 18.37 -16.51 -3.58
N PRO A 203 18.67 -17.74 -3.09
CA PRO A 203 19.96 -18.37 -3.30
C PRO A 203 20.30 -18.39 -4.78
N GLY A 204 21.54 -18.01 -5.13
CA GLY A 204 22.01 -17.98 -6.51
C GLY A 204 21.89 -19.35 -7.21
N PRO A 205 21.89 -19.36 -8.55
CA PRO A 205 22.07 -20.59 -9.32
C PRO A 205 23.43 -21.24 -9.01
#